data_AF-A0A538J0K2-F1
#
_entry.id   AF-A0A538J0K2-F1
#
_cell.length_a   1.000
_cell.length_b   1.000
_cell.length_c   1.000
_cell.angle_alpha   90.00
_cell.angle_beta   90.00
_cell.angle_gamma   90.00
#
_symmetry.space_group_name_H-M   'P 1'
#
loop_
_entity.id
_entity.type
_entity.pdbx_description
1 polymer ?
#
loop_
_entity_poly.entity_id
_entity_poly.type
_entity_poly.pdbx_seq_one_letter_code
_entity_poly.pdbx_strand_id
1 'polypeptide(L)'
;MFAGVEPLIVRTEDPLNAEAPLGPLVRSHLTPTPLFFIRNHGAVPAVDADAYRLTLDGDVREPVVLSLRELRDGWPAATVTATLACAGNRRNDQTPVPAGVPWGAGAIGNAVWTGVRLADLLAAAGASDAARHVAFTGLDRPVAEGTAQPFAASIPMAKALSPEVVVAYEMDGEPLAPEHGFPVRVVVPGYIGARSVKWLAGISVRASQSPSFFQLRDYALDGTPLTEQALNSAFSADTGRGYAVGAGGRPVERVEISTDGGRSWTAATLESGGGPWEWRLWSADVDSAGELLVRAWDSAGEGQPETADWNERGYMNNGWFRARLESG
;
A
#
# COMPACT_ATOMS: atom_id res chain seq x y z
N MET A 1 -20.00 13.66 -6.54
CA MET A 1 -19.92 12.73 -7.68
C MET A 1 -19.08 13.41 -8.74
N PHE A 2 -17.85 12.96 -8.97
CA PHE A 2 -17.02 13.48 -10.06
C PHE A 2 -17.58 12.93 -11.37
N ALA A 3 -18.04 13.82 -12.25
CA ALA A 3 -18.60 13.38 -13.54
C ALA A 3 -17.51 12.63 -14.34
N GLY A 4 -17.82 11.41 -14.78
CA GLY A 4 -16.94 10.63 -15.66
C GLY A 4 -15.91 9.72 -14.99
N VAL A 5 -15.96 9.54 -13.65
CA VAL A 5 -15.12 8.57 -12.94
C VAL A 5 -15.97 7.35 -12.59
N GLU A 6 -15.61 6.17 -13.10
CA GLU A 6 -16.24 4.91 -12.70
C GLU A 6 -16.12 4.71 -11.18
N PRO A 7 -17.17 4.26 -10.48
CA PRO A 7 -17.11 4.06 -9.05
C PRO A 7 -16.15 2.92 -8.68
N LEU A 8 -15.61 2.97 -7.46
CA LEU A 8 -14.87 1.85 -6.87
C LEU A 8 -15.74 0.57 -6.85
N ILE A 9 -15.09 -0.58 -7.05
CA ILE A 9 -15.69 -1.90 -6.88
C ILE A 9 -15.72 -2.22 -5.38
N VAL A 10 -16.90 -2.14 -4.77
CA VAL A 10 -17.10 -2.48 -3.36
C VAL A 10 -16.98 -4.00 -3.18
N ARG A 11 -16.07 -4.40 -2.28
CA ARG A 11 -15.85 -5.81 -1.90
C ARG A 11 -16.52 -6.17 -0.59
N THR A 12 -16.59 -5.22 0.35
CA THR A 12 -17.39 -5.31 1.57
C THR A 12 -17.90 -3.92 1.95
N GLU A 13 -19.12 -3.84 2.49
CA GLU A 13 -19.73 -2.56 2.90
C GLU A 13 -19.33 -2.16 4.32
N ASP A 14 -19.31 -3.11 5.25
CA ASP A 14 -18.95 -2.87 6.66
C ASP A 14 -17.98 -3.96 7.19
N PRO A 15 -16.70 -3.61 7.46
CA PRO A 15 -16.08 -2.33 7.15
C PRO A 15 -15.94 -2.12 5.63
N LEU A 16 -15.95 -0.86 5.18
CA LEU A 16 -15.83 -0.54 3.75
C LEU A 16 -14.47 -1.02 3.21
N ASN A 17 -14.51 -1.90 2.22
CA ASN A 17 -13.35 -2.28 1.42
C ASN A 17 -13.73 -2.19 -0.07
N ALA A 18 -12.98 -1.41 -0.85
CA ALA A 18 -13.27 -1.18 -2.25
C ALA A 18 -11.98 -0.98 -3.05
N GLU A 19 -11.96 -1.42 -4.32
CA GLU A 19 -10.81 -1.29 -5.22
C GLU A 19 -11.17 -0.53 -6.49
N ALA A 20 -10.16 0.03 -7.16
CA ALA A 20 -10.37 0.65 -8.45
C ALA A 20 -10.68 -0.41 -9.53
N PRO A 21 -11.62 -0.15 -10.46
CA PRO A 21 -11.67 -0.92 -11.69
C PRO A 21 -10.33 -0.77 -12.44
N LEU A 22 -9.78 -1.89 -12.93
CA LEU A 22 -8.39 -1.93 -13.43
C LEU A 22 -8.16 -0.99 -14.63
N GLY A 23 -9.13 -0.87 -15.54
CA GLY A 23 -9.04 0.04 -16.70
C GLY A 23 -8.86 1.50 -16.27
N PRO A 24 -9.81 2.11 -15.54
CA PRO A 24 -9.64 3.43 -14.93
C PRO A 24 -8.35 3.61 -14.11
N LEU A 25 -7.94 2.61 -13.33
CA LEU A 25 -6.75 2.66 -12.47
C LEU A 25 -5.46 2.95 -13.25
N VAL A 26 -5.29 2.34 -14.42
CA VAL A 26 -4.05 2.42 -15.21
C VAL A 26 -4.04 3.56 -16.26
N ARG A 27 -5.04 4.46 -16.21
CA ARG A 27 -5.11 5.62 -17.13
C ARG A 27 -4.20 6.77 -16.71
N SER A 28 -3.82 6.87 -15.45
CA SER A 28 -3.02 7.96 -14.92
C SER A 28 -1.97 7.48 -13.93
N HIS A 29 -0.79 8.11 -13.99
CA HIS A 29 0.34 7.79 -13.11
C HIS A 29 0.02 8.00 -11.63
N LEU A 30 -0.68 9.08 -11.31
CA LEU A 30 -1.25 9.32 -10.00
C LEU A 30 -2.70 8.85 -10.03
N THR A 31 -3.07 8.00 -9.10
CA THR A 31 -4.42 7.51 -8.93
C THR A 31 -5.27 8.66 -8.35
N PRO A 32 -6.31 9.14 -9.06
CA PRO A 32 -7.19 10.16 -8.51
C PRO A 32 -7.76 9.68 -7.17
N THR A 33 -7.83 10.55 -6.16
CA THR A 33 -8.30 10.17 -4.82
C THR A 33 -9.63 9.39 -4.81
N PRO A 34 -10.66 9.72 -5.64
CA PRO A 34 -11.89 8.95 -5.70
C PRO A 34 -11.74 7.51 -6.23
N LEU A 35 -10.64 7.21 -6.92
CA LEU A 35 -10.26 5.88 -7.40
C LEU A 35 -9.20 5.22 -6.50
N PHE A 36 -8.68 5.89 -5.48
CA PHE A 36 -7.69 5.26 -4.61
C PHE A 36 -8.36 4.19 -3.75
N PHE A 37 -7.83 2.98 -3.74
CA PHE A 37 -8.47 1.85 -3.05
C PHE A 37 -8.66 2.11 -1.55
N ILE A 38 -9.73 1.56 -0.99
CA ILE A 38 -10.07 1.68 0.42
C ILE A 38 -9.95 0.30 1.05
N ARG A 39 -9.07 0.16 2.04
CA ARG A 39 -9.02 -1.01 2.93
C ARG A 39 -9.22 -0.58 4.38
N ASN A 40 -10.31 -1.03 5.00
CA ASN A 40 -10.61 -0.80 6.41
C ASN A 40 -10.83 -2.12 7.15
N HIS A 41 -10.35 -2.21 8.40
CA HIS A 41 -10.63 -3.32 9.32
C HIS A 41 -11.80 -3.02 10.26
N GLY A 42 -12.17 -1.75 10.40
CA GLY A 42 -13.27 -1.28 11.23
C GLY A 42 -13.85 0.02 10.67
N ALA A 43 -14.76 0.63 11.43
CA ALA A 43 -15.37 1.89 11.04
C ALA A 43 -14.34 3.01 10.88
N VAL A 44 -14.58 3.90 9.91
CA VAL A 44 -13.81 5.14 9.72
C VAL A 44 -14.08 6.05 10.93
N PRO A 45 -13.06 6.43 11.73
CA PRO A 45 -13.25 7.35 12.84
C PRO A 45 -13.69 8.72 12.35
N ALA A 46 -14.67 9.33 13.04
CA ALA A 46 -14.98 10.74 12.89
C ALA A 46 -14.00 11.54 13.76
N VAL A 47 -13.14 12.35 13.12
CA VAL A 47 -12.08 13.10 13.82
C VAL A 47 -12.31 14.60 13.68
N ASP A 48 -12.34 15.30 14.81
CA ASP A 48 -12.22 16.76 14.88
C ASP A 48 -10.73 17.13 14.82
N ALA A 49 -10.34 17.89 13.80
CA ALA A 49 -8.95 18.26 13.55
C ALA A 49 -8.36 19.18 14.63
N ASP A 50 -9.16 20.03 15.27
CA ASP A 50 -8.70 20.96 16.30
C ASP A 50 -8.48 20.23 17.64
N ALA A 51 -9.31 19.23 17.91
CA ALA A 51 -9.21 18.37 19.08
C ALA A 51 -8.19 17.22 18.91
N TYR A 52 -7.80 16.91 17.68
CA TYR A 52 -6.86 15.81 17.37
C TYR A 52 -5.52 15.98 18.07
N ARG A 53 -4.98 14.87 18.59
CA ARG A 53 -3.65 14.79 19.20
C ARG A 53 -2.92 13.53 18.72
N LEU A 54 -1.65 13.71 18.35
CA LEU A 54 -0.69 12.65 18.03
C LEU A 54 0.30 12.49 19.18
N THR A 55 0.35 11.33 19.80
CA THR A 55 1.36 11.02 20.84
C THR A 55 2.60 10.41 20.22
N LEU A 56 3.78 10.88 20.60
CA LEU A 56 5.06 10.23 20.32
C LEU A 56 5.74 9.88 21.65
N ASP A 57 5.92 8.58 21.91
CA ASP A 57 6.40 8.06 23.20
C ASP A 57 7.35 6.84 23.05
N GLY A 58 7.54 6.11 24.16
CA GLY A 58 8.34 4.89 24.22
C GLY A 58 9.79 5.17 24.63
N ASP A 59 10.73 4.51 23.97
CA ASP A 59 12.18 4.64 24.20
C ASP A 59 12.72 5.93 23.59
N VAL A 60 12.23 7.07 24.07
CA VAL A 60 12.60 8.45 23.68
C VAL A 60 13.02 9.26 24.91
N ARG A 61 13.80 10.33 24.71
CA ARG A 61 14.19 11.24 25.80
C ARG A 61 13.05 12.18 26.20
N GLU A 62 12.33 12.70 25.21
CA GLU A 62 11.27 13.69 25.41
C GLU A 62 9.99 13.25 24.70
N PRO A 63 9.10 12.52 25.40
CA PRO A 63 7.77 12.20 24.88
C PRO A 63 6.99 13.49 24.59
N VAL A 64 6.25 13.51 23.49
CA VAL A 64 5.50 14.70 23.05
C VAL A 64 4.09 14.34 22.61
N VAL A 65 3.16 15.28 22.81
CA VAL A 65 1.80 15.20 22.28
C VAL A 65 1.59 16.42 21.40
N LEU A 66 1.32 16.20 20.11
CA LEU A 66 1.22 17.23 19.09
C LEU A 66 -0.22 17.38 18.62
N SER A 67 -0.72 18.60 18.52
CA SER A 67 -1.88 18.92 17.68
C SER A 67 -1.55 18.77 16.19
N LEU A 68 -2.57 18.71 15.33
CA LEU A 68 -2.37 18.72 13.88
C LEU A 68 -1.58 19.96 13.42
N ARG A 69 -1.87 21.12 14.04
CA ARG A 69 -1.19 22.38 13.75
C ARG A 69 0.28 22.33 14.15
N GLU A 70 0.61 21.87 15.36
CA GLU A 70 2.00 21.77 15.80
C GLU A 70 2.81 20.81 14.92
N LEU A 71 2.20 19.69 14.48
CA LEU A 71 2.84 18.78 13.53
C LEU A 71 3.14 19.47 12.19
N ARG A 72 2.19 20.26 11.65
CA ARG A 72 2.35 20.96 10.37
C ARG A 72 3.33 22.12 10.44
N ASP A 73 3.23 22.94 11.48
CA ASP A 73 3.99 24.19 11.62
C ASP A 73 5.38 23.95 12.23
N GLY A 74 5.57 22.85 12.96
CA GLY A 74 6.80 22.57 13.72
C GLY A 74 7.95 21.97 12.91
N TRP A 75 7.70 21.46 11.70
CA TRP A 75 8.71 20.78 10.89
C TRP A 75 8.61 21.16 9.40
N PRO A 76 9.72 21.08 8.64
CA PRO A 76 9.67 21.21 7.19
C PRO A 76 8.78 20.13 6.57
N ALA A 77 7.91 20.55 5.64
CA ALA A 77 7.12 19.62 4.85
C ALA A 77 8.04 18.75 3.97
N ALA A 78 7.75 17.46 3.93
CA ALA A 78 8.37 16.49 3.06
C ALA A 78 7.31 15.82 2.20
N THR A 79 7.62 15.67 0.92
CA THR A 79 6.74 15.08 -0.08
C THR A 79 7.39 13.85 -0.69
N VAL A 80 6.61 12.78 -0.83
CA VAL A 80 7.03 11.55 -1.49
C VAL A 80 5.90 11.04 -2.38
N THR A 81 6.21 10.70 -3.63
CA THR A 81 5.29 9.91 -4.46
C THR A 81 5.50 8.45 -4.13
N ALA A 82 4.44 7.75 -3.73
CA ALA A 82 4.54 6.35 -3.33
C ALA A 82 3.29 5.56 -3.68
N THR A 83 3.53 4.34 -4.16
CA THR A 83 2.49 3.33 -4.34
C THR A 83 2.23 2.62 -3.03
N LEU A 84 0.95 2.54 -2.65
CA LEU A 84 0.49 1.64 -1.60
C LEU A 84 -0.22 0.47 -2.25
N ALA A 85 0.20 -0.74 -1.90
CA ALA A 85 -0.45 -1.98 -2.31
C ALA A 85 -0.94 -2.76 -1.09
N CYS A 86 -2.17 -3.28 -1.16
CA CYS A 86 -2.64 -4.23 -0.16
C CYS A 86 -1.84 -5.52 -0.26
N ALA A 87 -1.47 -6.12 0.88
CA ALA A 87 -0.86 -7.46 0.87
C ALA A 87 -1.77 -8.50 0.18
N GLY A 88 -3.09 -8.29 0.19
CA GLY A 88 -4.06 -9.17 -0.47
C GLY A 88 -4.38 -8.78 -1.91
N ASN A 89 -3.66 -7.84 -2.54
CA ASN A 89 -3.90 -7.51 -3.95
C ASN A 89 -3.79 -8.77 -4.81
N ARG A 90 -4.71 -8.93 -5.77
CA ARG A 90 -4.83 -10.12 -6.62
C ARG A 90 -5.07 -11.43 -5.85
N ARG A 91 -5.75 -11.38 -4.69
CA ARG A 91 -6.15 -12.60 -3.95
C ARG A 91 -6.98 -13.54 -4.82
N ASN A 92 -7.89 -13.00 -5.64
CA ASN A 92 -8.79 -13.79 -6.48
C ASN A 92 -8.10 -14.56 -7.61
N ASP A 93 -6.86 -14.21 -7.94
CA ASP A 93 -6.10 -14.90 -9.00
C ASP A 93 -5.52 -16.24 -8.52
N GLN A 94 -5.52 -16.49 -7.21
CA GLN A 94 -4.97 -17.72 -6.63
C GLN A 94 -5.98 -18.85 -6.70
N THR A 95 -5.47 -20.08 -6.89
CA THR A 95 -6.29 -21.30 -6.95
C THR A 95 -5.77 -22.33 -5.96
N PRO A 96 -6.60 -22.82 -5.01
CA PRO A 96 -7.96 -22.35 -4.71
C PRO A 96 -7.95 -20.90 -4.19
N VAL A 97 -9.07 -20.17 -4.35
CA VAL A 97 -9.18 -18.79 -3.85
C VAL A 97 -9.13 -18.79 -2.31
N PRO A 98 -8.14 -18.12 -1.68
CA PRO A 98 -8.01 -18.08 -0.22
C PRO A 98 -9.10 -17.24 0.45
N ALA A 99 -9.30 -17.43 1.76
CA ALA A 99 -10.24 -16.64 2.53
C ALA A 99 -9.78 -15.18 2.69
N GLY A 100 -10.74 -14.27 2.82
CA GLY A 100 -10.50 -12.83 3.02
C GLY A 100 -11.31 -11.98 2.05
N VAL A 101 -11.05 -10.68 2.04
CA VAL A 101 -11.68 -9.75 1.09
C VAL A 101 -11.29 -10.16 -0.35
N PRO A 102 -12.23 -10.39 -1.27
CA PRO A 102 -11.93 -10.97 -2.58
C PRO A 102 -11.41 -9.91 -3.55
N TRP A 103 -10.14 -9.52 -3.37
CA TRP A 103 -9.48 -8.51 -4.20
C TRP A 103 -9.12 -9.03 -5.59
N GLY A 104 -9.45 -8.24 -6.61
CA GLY A 104 -8.85 -8.31 -7.94
C GLY A 104 -7.52 -7.56 -7.96
N ALA A 105 -7.15 -7.01 -9.12
CA ALA A 105 -5.90 -6.30 -9.33
C ALA A 105 -5.93 -4.80 -8.99
N GLY A 106 -7.01 -4.30 -8.37
CA GLY A 106 -7.20 -2.88 -8.09
C GLY A 106 -6.91 -2.46 -6.65
N ALA A 107 -6.43 -3.36 -5.78
CA ALA A 107 -6.13 -3.06 -4.37
C ALA A 107 -4.73 -2.42 -4.23
N ILE A 108 -4.47 -1.43 -5.07
CA ILE A 108 -3.20 -0.72 -5.24
C ILE A 108 -3.49 0.68 -5.78
N GLY A 109 -2.68 1.67 -5.41
CA GLY A 109 -2.77 3.03 -5.93
C GLY A 109 -1.50 3.82 -5.68
N ASN A 110 -1.23 4.80 -6.54
CA ASN A 110 -0.04 5.66 -6.49
C ASN A 110 -0.44 7.11 -6.28
N ALA A 111 0.13 7.77 -5.28
CA ALA A 111 -0.24 9.14 -4.92
C ALA A 111 0.97 9.92 -4.40
N VAL A 112 0.82 11.24 -4.37
CA VAL A 112 1.77 12.15 -3.73
C VAL A 112 1.37 12.36 -2.28
N TRP A 113 2.26 12.05 -1.34
CA TRP A 113 2.00 12.16 0.10
C TRP A 113 2.85 13.29 0.68
N THR A 114 2.21 14.22 1.37
CA THR A 114 2.90 15.35 2.02
C THR A 114 2.68 15.31 3.54
N GLY A 115 3.77 15.51 4.28
CA GLY A 115 3.80 15.34 5.72
C GLY A 115 5.10 15.79 6.36
N VAL A 116 5.41 15.24 7.52
CA VAL A 116 6.73 15.37 8.18
C VAL A 116 7.48 14.06 8.02
N ARG A 117 8.80 14.09 7.80
CA ARG A 117 9.61 12.87 7.81
C ARG A 117 9.55 12.24 9.20
N LEU A 118 9.31 10.94 9.27
CA LEU A 118 9.30 10.23 10.55
C LEU A 118 10.65 10.35 11.26
N ALA A 119 11.75 10.30 10.51
CA ALA A 119 13.10 10.47 11.04
C ALA A 119 13.28 11.79 11.81
N ASP A 120 12.70 12.90 11.34
CA ASP A 120 12.83 14.21 11.99
C ASP A 120 12.04 14.28 13.31
N LEU A 121 10.86 13.64 13.36
CA LEU A 121 10.08 13.51 14.59
C LEU A 121 10.81 12.65 15.64
N LEU A 122 11.39 11.53 15.21
CA LEU A 122 12.15 10.63 16.08
C LEU A 122 13.41 11.30 16.63
N ALA A 123 14.12 12.06 15.78
CA ALA A 123 15.29 12.83 16.19
C ALA A 123 14.93 13.91 17.20
N ALA A 124 13.84 14.66 16.97
CA ALA A 124 13.36 15.70 17.87
C ALA A 124 13.00 15.15 19.26
N ALA A 125 12.33 14.00 19.33
CA ALA A 125 12.01 13.32 20.59
C ALA A 125 13.23 12.67 21.27
N GLY A 126 14.37 12.56 20.56
CA GLY A 126 15.54 11.87 21.04
C GLY A 126 15.33 10.36 21.17
N ALA A 127 14.86 9.71 20.11
CA ALA A 127 14.75 8.25 20.04
C ALA A 127 16.06 7.55 20.39
N SER A 128 15.96 6.48 21.18
CA SER A 128 17.12 5.70 21.65
C SER A 128 17.80 4.91 20.54
N ASP A 129 19.13 4.91 20.50
CA ASP A 129 19.94 4.06 19.63
C ASP A 129 19.76 2.55 19.92
N ALA A 130 19.24 2.21 21.10
CA ALA A 130 18.93 0.83 21.48
C ALA A 130 17.58 0.35 20.89
N ALA A 131 16.71 1.25 20.44
CA ALA A 131 15.44 0.90 19.84
C ALA A 131 15.64 0.13 18.52
N ARG A 132 14.69 -0.76 18.22
CA ARG A 132 14.73 -1.62 17.01
C ARG A 132 13.51 -1.47 16.15
N HIS A 133 12.42 -0.93 16.68
CA HIS A 133 11.16 -0.75 15.97
C HIS A 133 10.50 0.57 16.32
N VAL A 134 9.64 1.02 15.42
CA VAL A 134 8.69 2.11 15.65
C VAL A 134 7.30 1.55 15.40
N ALA A 135 6.46 1.59 16.42
CA ALA A 135 5.07 1.15 16.37
C ALA A 135 4.13 2.32 16.12
N PHE A 136 3.06 2.04 15.38
CA PHE A 136 2.03 2.99 15.01
C PHE A 136 0.68 2.44 15.47
N THR A 137 -0.14 3.29 16.08
CA THR A 137 -1.47 2.94 16.55
C THR A 137 -2.49 3.87 15.91
N GLY A 138 -3.55 3.32 15.32
CA GLY A 138 -4.67 4.06 14.76
C GLY A 138 -5.76 4.35 15.80
N LEU A 139 -6.64 5.30 15.48
CA LEU A 139 -7.84 5.64 16.26
C LEU A 139 -8.97 4.62 16.08
N ASP A 140 -8.96 3.86 14.99
CA ASP A 140 -9.97 2.84 14.70
C ASP A 140 -9.89 1.65 15.65
N ARG A 141 -11.02 0.98 15.88
CA ARG A 141 -11.13 -0.15 16.82
C ARG A 141 -11.73 -1.39 16.15
N PRO A 142 -11.05 -1.98 15.15
CA PRO A 142 -11.50 -3.23 14.54
C PRO A 142 -11.67 -4.34 15.57
N VAL A 143 -12.65 -5.22 15.32
CA VAL A 143 -12.83 -6.45 16.10
C VAL A 143 -11.88 -7.50 15.55
N ALA A 144 -10.95 -7.96 16.38
CA ALA A 144 -10.08 -9.08 16.08
C ALA A 144 -10.06 -10.04 17.27
N GLU A 145 -10.20 -11.34 17.00
CA GLU A 145 -10.35 -12.39 18.02
C GLU A 145 -11.47 -12.08 19.04
N GLY A 146 -12.59 -11.56 18.55
CA GLY A 146 -13.75 -11.22 19.36
C GLY A 146 -13.62 -9.96 20.21
N THR A 147 -12.49 -9.23 20.13
CA THR A 147 -12.24 -8.03 20.94
C THR A 147 -11.98 -6.81 20.07
N ALA A 148 -12.65 -5.70 20.38
CA ALA A 148 -12.40 -4.41 19.76
C ALA A 148 -11.08 -3.80 20.26
N GLN A 149 -10.08 -3.73 19.39
CA GLN A 149 -8.72 -3.27 19.69
C GLN A 149 -8.21 -2.31 18.63
N PRO A 150 -7.28 -1.39 18.95
CA PRO A 150 -6.73 -0.48 17.95
C PRO A 150 -6.09 -1.24 16.78
N PHE A 151 -6.27 -0.74 15.55
CA PHE A 151 -5.39 -1.17 14.48
C PHE A 151 -3.99 -0.64 14.78
N ALA A 152 -3.00 -1.52 14.79
CA ALA A 152 -1.62 -1.13 15.03
C ALA A 152 -0.67 -1.98 14.21
N ALA A 153 0.49 -1.41 13.91
CA ALA A 153 1.56 -2.06 13.18
C ALA A 153 2.90 -1.50 13.66
N SER A 154 4.01 -2.02 13.14
CA SER A 154 5.33 -1.46 13.35
C SER A 154 6.23 -1.70 12.15
N ILE A 155 7.26 -0.87 12.02
CA ILE A 155 8.36 -1.06 11.08
C ILE A 155 9.69 -1.13 11.84
N PRO A 156 10.73 -1.75 11.27
CA PRO A 156 12.09 -1.68 11.83
C PRO A 156 12.57 -0.23 11.94
N MET A 157 13.36 0.08 12.96
CA MET A 157 13.94 1.42 13.18
C MET A 157 14.74 1.89 11.96
N ALA A 158 15.49 0.99 11.31
CA ALA A 158 16.22 1.30 10.09
C ALA A 158 15.30 1.85 8.97
N LYS A 159 14.11 1.25 8.78
CA LYS A 159 13.12 1.76 7.84
C LYS A 159 12.50 3.07 8.33
N ALA A 160 12.22 3.19 9.63
CA ALA A 160 11.65 4.42 10.20
C ALA A 160 12.55 5.65 10.04
N LEU A 161 13.86 5.45 10.02
CA LEU A 161 14.88 6.49 9.78
C LEU A 161 15.14 6.76 8.29
N SER A 162 14.50 6.02 7.38
CA SER A 162 14.67 6.22 5.94
C SER A 162 13.97 7.52 5.50
N PRO A 163 14.56 8.30 4.57
CA PRO A 163 14.12 9.66 4.26
C PRO A 163 12.73 9.74 3.61
N GLU A 164 12.22 8.63 3.08
CA GLU A 164 10.94 8.52 2.39
C GLU A 164 9.75 8.20 3.32
N VAL A 165 9.98 7.80 4.58
CA VAL A 165 8.87 7.52 5.50
C VAL A 165 8.31 8.82 6.06
N VAL A 166 7.03 9.08 5.78
CA VAL A 166 6.36 10.32 6.16
C VAL A 166 5.15 10.08 7.05
N VAL A 167 4.98 10.95 8.04
CA VAL A 167 3.73 11.14 8.78
C VAL A 167 2.92 12.18 8.01
N ALA A 168 2.09 11.67 7.08
CA ALA A 168 1.36 12.44 6.09
C ALA A 168 0.07 13.03 6.64
N TYR A 169 -0.20 14.28 6.26
CA TYR A 169 -1.46 15.00 6.51
C TYR A 169 -2.14 15.47 5.21
N GLU A 170 -1.52 15.20 4.06
CA GLU A 170 -2.00 15.52 2.72
C GLU A 170 -1.76 14.35 1.75
N MET A 171 -2.65 14.23 0.77
CA MET A 171 -2.59 13.32 -0.35
C MET A 171 -2.99 14.07 -1.63
N ASP A 172 -2.14 14.01 -2.64
CA ASP A 172 -2.30 14.72 -3.92
C ASP A 172 -2.54 16.24 -3.78
N GLY A 173 -1.90 16.84 -2.78
CA GLY A 173 -1.97 18.28 -2.51
C GLY A 173 -3.20 18.73 -1.71
N GLU A 174 -4.08 17.80 -1.35
CA GLU A 174 -5.27 18.07 -0.56
C GLU A 174 -5.19 17.40 0.82
N PRO A 175 -5.89 17.90 1.84
CA PRO A 175 -6.05 17.18 3.11
C PRO A 175 -6.53 15.75 2.87
N LEU A 176 -6.01 14.80 3.66
CA LEU A 176 -6.42 13.40 3.57
C LEU A 176 -7.96 13.27 3.63
N ALA A 177 -8.54 12.45 2.76
CA ALA A 177 -9.94 12.05 2.92
C ALA A 177 -10.10 11.16 4.19
N PRO A 178 -11.28 11.14 4.84
CA PRO A 178 -11.53 10.29 6.01
C PRO A 178 -11.15 8.82 5.78
N GLU A 179 -11.49 8.25 4.64
CA GLU A 179 -11.22 6.85 4.28
C GLU A 179 -9.72 6.56 4.11
N HIS A 180 -8.93 7.60 3.84
CA HIS A 180 -7.48 7.53 3.65
C HIS A 180 -6.67 8.01 4.86
N GLY A 181 -7.33 8.30 5.98
CA GLY A 181 -6.67 8.48 7.27
C GLY A 181 -6.66 9.90 7.82
N PHE A 182 -7.59 10.76 7.41
CA PHE A 182 -7.74 12.08 8.01
C PHE A 182 -7.73 12.04 9.56
N PRO A 183 -7.00 12.92 10.26
CA PRO A 183 -6.17 13.99 9.72
C PRO A 183 -4.72 13.59 9.40
N VAL A 184 -4.25 12.45 9.92
CA VAL A 184 -2.86 12.00 9.81
C VAL A 184 -2.78 10.50 9.60
N ARG A 185 -1.90 10.07 8.70
CA ARG A 185 -1.47 8.67 8.55
C ARG A 185 0.04 8.57 8.51
N VAL A 186 0.58 7.38 8.76
CA VAL A 186 1.95 7.07 8.30
C VAL A 186 1.89 6.49 6.88
N VAL A 187 2.87 6.84 6.06
CA VAL A 187 3.12 6.28 4.73
C VAL A 187 4.52 5.66 4.77
N VAL A 188 4.59 4.36 4.46
CA VAL A 188 5.85 3.59 4.48
C VAL A 188 6.12 3.06 3.07
N PRO A 189 6.81 3.83 2.22
CA PRO A 189 7.02 3.46 0.83
C PRO A 189 7.78 2.13 0.69
N GLY A 190 7.36 1.28 -0.27
CA GLY A 190 7.94 -0.05 -0.52
C GLY A 190 7.50 -1.15 0.46
N TYR A 191 6.74 -0.83 1.51
CA TYR A 191 6.15 -1.82 2.41
C TYR A 191 4.68 -2.09 2.06
N ILE A 192 4.15 -3.22 2.50
CA ILE A 192 2.72 -3.51 2.36
C ILE A 192 1.88 -2.40 3.03
N GLY A 193 0.73 -2.10 2.44
CA GLY A 193 -0.15 -1.00 2.88
C GLY A 193 -0.58 -1.09 4.35
N ALA A 194 -0.61 -2.30 4.94
CA ALA A 194 -0.93 -2.51 6.35
C ALA A 194 0.04 -1.85 7.33
N ARG A 195 1.27 -1.53 6.90
CA ARG A 195 2.27 -0.81 7.73
C ARG A 195 2.11 0.70 7.66
N SER A 196 1.31 1.19 6.71
CA SER A 196 0.94 2.60 6.56
C SER A 196 -0.34 2.90 7.36
N VAL A 197 -0.25 2.88 8.69
CA VAL A 197 -1.40 3.05 9.61
C VAL A 197 -2.13 4.38 9.39
N LYS A 198 -3.46 4.31 9.26
CA LYS A 198 -4.37 5.45 9.09
C LYS A 198 -4.89 5.95 10.43
N TRP A 199 -5.41 7.18 10.46
CA TRP A 199 -6.00 7.80 11.65
C TRP A 199 -5.03 7.73 12.83
N LEU A 200 -3.79 8.13 12.60
CA LEU A 200 -2.67 7.86 13.49
C LEU A 200 -2.92 8.51 14.86
N ALA A 201 -3.04 7.70 15.90
CA ALA A 201 -3.20 8.15 17.29
C ALA A 201 -1.85 8.28 18.00
N GLY A 202 -0.91 7.39 17.67
CA GLY A 202 0.38 7.36 18.35
C GLY A 202 1.51 6.70 17.58
N ILE A 203 2.73 7.15 17.89
CA ILE A 203 4.02 6.65 17.44
C ILE A 203 4.80 6.25 18.69
N SER A 204 5.25 5.00 18.78
CA SER A 204 5.96 4.50 19.96
C SER A 204 7.29 3.88 19.55
N VAL A 205 8.39 4.40 20.09
CA VAL A 205 9.75 3.89 19.87
C VAL A 205 9.99 2.70 20.80
N ARG A 206 10.47 1.57 20.27
CA ARG A 206 10.47 0.31 21.02
C ARG A 206 11.67 -0.57 20.70
N ALA A 207 12.07 -1.38 21.68
CA ALA A 207 13.03 -2.48 21.48
C ALA A 207 12.48 -3.65 20.64
N SER A 208 11.15 -3.79 20.50
CA SER A 208 10.51 -4.90 19.78
C SER A 208 9.32 -4.44 18.94
N GLN A 209 8.95 -5.25 17.95
CA GLN A 209 7.81 -5.00 17.06
C GLN A 209 6.49 -4.85 17.84
N SER A 210 5.50 -4.22 17.19
CA SER A 210 4.15 -4.08 17.73
C SER A 210 3.58 -5.46 18.11
N PRO A 211 3.01 -5.62 19.32
CA PRO A 211 2.42 -6.88 19.76
C PRO A 211 1.00 -7.08 19.21
N SER A 212 0.50 -6.14 18.41
CA SER A 212 -0.87 -6.16 17.90
C SER A 212 -1.18 -7.40 17.08
N PHE A 213 -2.46 -7.80 17.09
CA PHE A 213 -2.97 -8.88 16.25
C PHE A 213 -2.61 -8.68 14.77
N PHE A 214 -2.77 -7.46 14.25
CA PHE A 214 -2.52 -7.14 12.84
C PHE A 214 -1.03 -7.19 12.45
N GLN A 215 -0.11 -7.03 13.42
CA GLN A 215 1.32 -7.23 13.20
C GLN A 215 1.70 -8.72 13.26
N LEU A 216 1.27 -9.42 14.31
CA LEU A 216 1.80 -10.75 14.65
C LEU A 216 1.02 -11.93 14.06
N ARG A 217 -0.27 -11.75 13.79
CA ARG A 217 -1.19 -12.86 13.43
C ARG A 217 -1.92 -12.66 12.12
N ASP A 218 -2.36 -11.44 11.80
CA ASP A 218 -3.07 -11.22 10.54
C ASP A 218 -2.09 -11.09 9.38
N TYR A 219 -1.36 -9.98 9.28
CA TYR A 219 -0.38 -9.75 8.22
C TYR A 219 0.96 -10.44 8.54
N ALA A 220 0.91 -11.75 8.73
CA ALA A 220 2.06 -12.62 8.97
C ALA A 220 1.88 -13.95 8.24
N LEU A 221 2.98 -14.52 7.75
CA LEU A 221 3.05 -15.87 7.20
C LEU A 221 4.03 -16.68 8.04
N ASP A 222 3.61 -17.86 8.48
CA ASP A 222 4.41 -18.75 9.35
C ASP A 222 5.01 -18.03 10.58
N GLY A 223 4.22 -17.14 11.19
CA GLY A 223 4.63 -16.33 12.35
C GLY A 223 5.56 -15.16 12.04
N THR A 224 5.89 -14.93 10.76
CA THR A 224 6.74 -13.81 10.31
C THR A 224 5.87 -12.69 9.76
N PRO A 225 5.88 -11.48 10.37
CA PRO A 225 5.14 -10.34 9.85
C PRO A 225 5.59 -9.96 8.45
N LEU A 226 4.62 -9.71 7.57
CA LEU A 226 4.87 -9.19 6.24
C LEU A 226 5.43 -7.75 6.31
N THR A 227 6.44 -7.45 5.50
CA THR A 227 7.14 -6.15 5.50
C THR A 227 7.10 -5.53 4.12
N GLU A 228 8.12 -5.78 3.30
CA GLU A 228 8.24 -5.27 1.94
C GLU A 228 7.13 -5.84 1.06
N GLN A 229 6.61 -5.00 0.15
CA GLN A 229 5.71 -5.49 -0.89
C GLN A 229 6.46 -6.38 -1.88
N ALA A 230 5.78 -7.35 -2.50
CA ALA A 230 6.36 -8.16 -3.55
C ALA A 230 6.26 -7.47 -4.91
N LEU A 231 7.12 -7.89 -5.84
CA LEU A 231 7.02 -7.54 -7.25
C LEU A 231 5.67 -8.02 -7.78
N ASN A 232 4.94 -7.15 -8.48
CA ASN A 232 3.61 -7.47 -8.99
C ASN A 232 3.34 -6.72 -10.28
N SER A 233 2.52 -7.29 -11.15
CA SER A 233 2.00 -6.62 -12.34
C SER A 233 0.56 -7.03 -12.63
N ALA A 234 -0.16 -6.21 -13.37
CA ALA A 234 -1.47 -6.52 -13.94
C ALA A 234 -1.73 -5.70 -15.21
N PHE A 235 -2.69 -6.14 -16.02
CA PHE A 235 -3.00 -5.54 -17.31
C PHE A 235 -4.51 -5.45 -17.57
N SER A 236 -4.95 -4.32 -18.09
CA SER A 236 -6.29 -4.11 -18.62
C SER A 236 -6.25 -4.18 -20.14
N ALA A 237 -6.82 -5.25 -20.69
CA ALA A 237 -6.97 -5.43 -22.13
C ALA A 237 -7.77 -4.28 -22.77
N ASP A 238 -8.83 -3.83 -22.11
CA ASP A 238 -9.70 -2.74 -22.59
C ASP A 238 -8.96 -1.43 -22.83
N THR A 239 -7.84 -1.20 -22.14
CA THR A 239 -7.06 0.03 -22.24
C THR A 239 -5.70 -0.17 -22.91
N GLY A 240 -5.29 -1.42 -23.17
CA GLY A 240 -3.94 -1.75 -23.64
C GLY A 240 -2.83 -1.38 -22.65
N ARG A 241 -3.17 -1.19 -21.37
CA ARG A 241 -2.29 -0.65 -20.33
C ARG A 241 -2.28 -1.51 -19.07
N GLY A 242 -1.18 -1.43 -18.34
CA GLY A 242 -1.00 -2.11 -17.07
C GLY A 242 -0.16 -1.32 -16.09
N TYR A 243 -0.06 -1.84 -14.88
CA TYR A 243 0.91 -1.39 -13.89
C TYR A 243 1.89 -2.52 -13.58
N ALA A 244 3.07 -2.15 -13.13
CA ALA A 244 3.99 -3.04 -12.45
C ALA A 244 4.60 -2.30 -11.25
N VAL A 245 4.80 -2.98 -10.12
CA VAL A 245 5.41 -2.42 -8.91
C VAL A 245 6.50 -3.35 -8.46
N GLY A 246 7.69 -2.81 -8.17
CA GLY A 246 8.82 -3.62 -7.75
C GLY A 246 8.80 -3.96 -6.25
N ALA A 247 9.52 -5.03 -5.93
CA ALA A 247 9.64 -5.51 -4.57
C ALA A 247 10.43 -4.51 -3.71
N GLY A 248 9.94 -4.24 -2.50
CA GLY A 248 10.60 -3.31 -1.58
C GLY A 248 10.82 -1.89 -2.14
N GLY A 249 10.08 -1.49 -3.18
CA GLY A 249 10.24 -0.18 -3.84
C GLY A 249 11.35 -0.10 -4.89
N ARG A 250 11.95 -1.23 -5.28
CA ARG A 250 12.88 -1.29 -6.42
C ARG A 250 12.17 -0.87 -7.73
N PRO A 251 12.83 -0.11 -8.61
CA PRO A 251 12.28 0.20 -9.93
C PRO A 251 11.97 -1.06 -10.75
N VAL A 252 10.92 -1.01 -11.56
CA VAL A 252 10.63 -2.03 -12.58
C VAL A 252 11.40 -1.68 -13.85
N GLU A 253 12.18 -2.63 -14.36
CA GLU A 253 13.02 -2.42 -15.54
C GLU A 253 12.50 -3.13 -16.78
N ARG A 254 11.62 -4.12 -16.61
CA ARG A 254 11.08 -4.88 -17.73
C ARG A 254 9.71 -5.43 -17.41
N VAL A 255 8.82 -5.38 -18.40
CA VAL A 255 7.56 -6.11 -18.42
C VAL A 255 7.45 -6.82 -19.75
N GLU A 256 7.01 -8.07 -19.73
CA GLU A 256 6.76 -8.88 -20.91
C GLU A 256 5.34 -9.43 -20.88
N ILE A 257 4.74 -9.53 -22.06
CA ILE A 257 3.44 -10.15 -22.27
C ILE A 257 3.55 -11.37 -23.19
N SER A 258 2.64 -12.32 -23.01
CA SER A 258 2.46 -13.48 -23.87
C SER A 258 0.99 -13.69 -24.14
N THR A 259 0.61 -13.98 -25.38
CA THR A 259 -0.76 -14.35 -25.78
C THR A 259 -0.88 -15.79 -26.29
N ASP A 260 0.19 -16.59 -26.17
CA ASP A 260 0.28 -17.94 -26.73
C ASP A 260 0.52 -19.04 -25.67
N GLY A 261 0.17 -18.76 -24.42
CA GLY A 261 0.37 -19.66 -23.28
C GLY A 261 1.82 -19.71 -22.77
N GLY A 262 2.60 -18.66 -23.00
CA GLY A 262 3.97 -18.49 -22.49
C GLY A 262 5.06 -19.06 -23.39
N ARG A 263 4.72 -19.43 -24.63
CA ARG A 263 5.67 -19.99 -25.62
C ARG A 263 6.55 -18.91 -26.22
N SER A 264 6.01 -17.70 -26.43
CA SER A 264 6.76 -16.53 -26.87
C SER A 264 6.35 -15.29 -26.07
N TRP A 265 7.29 -14.36 -25.94
CA TRP A 265 7.14 -13.17 -25.09
C TRP A 265 7.50 -11.92 -25.87
N THR A 266 6.67 -10.89 -25.73
CA THR A 266 6.87 -9.57 -26.32
C THR A 266 7.14 -8.57 -25.21
N ALA A 267 8.17 -7.76 -25.37
CA ALA A 267 8.46 -6.68 -24.42
C ALA A 267 7.36 -5.61 -24.50
N ALA A 268 6.84 -5.21 -23.34
CA ALA A 268 5.92 -4.08 -23.23
C ALA A 268 6.68 -2.75 -23.28
N THR A 269 5.98 -1.67 -23.62
CA THR A 269 6.51 -0.31 -23.55
C THR A 269 6.32 0.26 -22.15
N LEU A 270 7.42 0.53 -21.44
CA LEU A 270 7.37 1.15 -20.12
C LEU A 270 7.09 2.66 -20.22
N GLU A 271 6.01 3.13 -19.60
CA GLU A 271 5.54 4.52 -19.66
C GLU A 271 5.98 5.35 -18.43
N SER A 272 5.07 6.08 -17.78
CA SER A 272 5.35 6.92 -16.62
C SER A 272 5.66 6.13 -15.35
N GLY A 273 6.35 6.77 -14.41
CA GLY A 273 6.73 6.19 -13.12
C GLY A 273 8.08 5.49 -13.16
N GLY A 274 8.28 4.50 -12.30
CA GLY A 274 9.56 3.78 -12.18
C GLY A 274 10.65 4.54 -11.43
N GLY A 275 10.30 5.63 -10.75
CA GLY A 275 11.11 6.14 -9.65
C GLY A 275 11.07 5.16 -8.46
N PRO A 276 11.97 5.31 -7.48
CA PRO A 276 11.88 4.57 -6.24
C PRO A 276 10.47 4.72 -5.63
N TRP A 277 9.91 3.61 -5.12
CA TRP A 277 8.61 3.54 -4.42
C TRP A 277 7.35 3.69 -5.25
N GLU A 278 7.46 4.05 -6.52
CA GLU A 278 6.33 4.23 -7.42
C GLU A 278 6.16 3.01 -8.31
N TRP A 279 4.92 2.72 -8.69
CA TRP A 279 4.67 1.80 -9.79
C TRP A 279 5.25 2.36 -11.10
N ARG A 280 5.33 1.48 -12.09
CA ARG A 280 5.62 1.80 -13.48
C ARG A 280 4.37 1.45 -14.28
N LEU A 281 3.80 2.43 -14.95
CA LEU A 281 2.78 2.16 -15.96
C LEU A 281 3.46 1.64 -17.23
N TRP A 282 2.76 0.79 -17.97
CA TRP A 282 3.26 0.22 -19.21
C TRP A 282 2.10 -0.08 -20.15
N SER A 283 2.39 -0.20 -21.44
CA SER A 283 1.43 -0.54 -22.47
C SER A 283 1.94 -1.62 -23.40
N ALA A 284 1.00 -2.34 -24.00
CA ALA A 284 1.28 -3.34 -25.02
C ALA A 284 0.05 -3.51 -25.92
N ASP A 285 0.31 -3.74 -27.21
CA ASP A 285 -0.74 -4.07 -28.17
C ASP A 285 -1.09 -5.56 -28.06
N VAL A 286 -2.39 -5.86 -28.02
CA VAL A 286 -2.90 -7.20 -27.79
C VAL A 286 -4.04 -7.46 -28.76
N ASP A 287 -3.72 -8.09 -29.90
CA ASP A 287 -4.66 -8.26 -31.02
C ASP A 287 -5.21 -9.69 -31.14
N SER A 288 -4.83 -10.59 -30.23
CA SER A 288 -5.18 -12.01 -30.29
C SER A 288 -6.02 -12.45 -29.11
N ALA A 289 -7.15 -13.09 -29.38
CA ALA A 289 -7.95 -13.79 -28.36
C ALA A 289 -7.15 -14.96 -27.76
N GLY A 290 -7.38 -15.27 -26.48
CA GLY A 290 -6.67 -16.37 -25.80
C GLY A 290 -6.26 -16.06 -24.37
N GLU A 291 -5.31 -16.83 -23.85
CA GLU A 291 -4.72 -16.59 -22.54
C GLU A 291 -3.64 -15.50 -22.65
N LEU A 292 -3.82 -14.42 -21.89
CA LEU A 292 -2.83 -13.38 -21.67
C LEU A 292 -2.04 -13.71 -20.41
N LEU A 293 -0.71 -13.71 -20.53
CA LEU A 293 0.23 -13.79 -19.43
C LEU A 293 1.06 -12.50 -19.36
N VAL A 294 1.34 -12.04 -18.14
CA VAL A 294 2.21 -10.88 -17.90
C VAL A 294 3.19 -11.20 -16.79
N ARG A 295 4.45 -10.81 -16.98
CA ARG A 295 5.50 -10.92 -15.97
C ARG A 295 6.41 -9.68 -16.00
N ALA A 296 6.89 -9.29 -14.82
CA ALA A 296 7.77 -8.16 -14.64
C ALA A 296 9.12 -8.58 -14.03
N TRP A 297 10.12 -7.72 -14.17
CA TRP A 297 11.41 -7.77 -13.47
C TRP A 297 11.73 -6.42 -12.85
N ASP A 298 12.27 -6.45 -11.64
CA ASP A 298 12.80 -5.27 -10.98
C ASP A 298 14.29 -5.03 -11.29
N SER A 299 14.83 -3.92 -10.80
CA SER A 299 16.22 -3.50 -11.01
C SER A 299 17.28 -4.38 -10.35
N ALA A 300 16.89 -5.37 -9.53
CA ALA A 300 17.79 -6.41 -9.04
C ALA A 300 17.86 -7.61 -10.00
N GLY A 301 17.08 -7.60 -11.09
CA GLY A 301 16.93 -8.72 -12.00
C GLY A 301 15.96 -9.79 -11.49
N GLU A 302 15.28 -9.55 -10.37
CA GLU A 302 14.30 -10.46 -9.80
C GLU A 302 13.00 -10.42 -10.62
N GLY A 303 12.55 -11.58 -11.09
CA GLY A 303 11.35 -11.72 -11.91
C GLY A 303 10.18 -12.34 -11.16
N GLN A 304 8.96 -12.08 -11.63
CA GLN A 304 7.78 -12.77 -11.11
C GLN A 304 7.84 -14.28 -11.39
N PRO A 305 7.55 -15.16 -10.41
CA PRO A 305 7.42 -16.59 -10.66
C PRO A 305 6.17 -16.86 -11.51
N GLU A 306 6.16 -17.99 -12.21
CA GLU A 306 4.99 -18.39 -13.00
C GLU A 306 3.72 -18.54 -12.15
N THR A 307 3.90 -19.13 -10.96
CA THR A 307 2.85 -19.34 -9.96
C THR A 307 3.36 -18.78 -8.64
N ALA A 308 2.53 -17.98 -7.96
CA ALA A 308 2.86 -17.50 -6.62
C ALA A 308 2.82 -18.64 -5.59
N ASP A 309 3.58 -18.50 -4.52
CA ASP A 309 3.43 -19.35 -3.35
C ASP A 309 2.05 -19.13 -2.72
N TRP A 310 1.23 -20.18 -2.76
CA TRP A 310 -0.10 -20.15 -2.19
C TRP A 310 -0.02 -20.12 -0.66
N ASN A 311 -0.87 -19.30 -0.03
CA ASN A 311 -1.05 -19.29 1.42
C ASN A 311 -2.51 -19.07 1.79
N GLU A 312 -2.91 -19.53 2.98
CA GLU A 312 -4.29 -19.52 3.46
C GLU A 312 -4.93 -18.11 3.53
N ARG A 313 -4.11 -17.07 3.63
CA ARG A 313 -4.53 -15.67 3.67
C ARG A 313 -4.57 -15.01 2.30
N GLY A 314 -4.04 -15.67 1.28
CA GLY A 314 -3.87 -15.14 -0.07
C GLY A 314 -3.07 -13.85 -0.13
N TYR A 315 -2.07 -13.71 0.73
CA TYR A 315 -1.18 -12.54 0.71
C TYR A 315 -0.04 -12.71 -0.29
N MET A 316 0.54 -11.58 -0.71
CA MET A 316 1.79 -11.50 -1.47
C MET A 316 1.74 -12.26 -2.80
N ASN A 317 0.56 -12.38 -3.43
CA ASN A 317 0.48 -12.96 -4.76
C ASN A 317 1.38 -12.16 -5.72
N ASN A 318 2.46 -12.78 -6.20
CA ASN A 318 3.42 -12.21 -7.13
C ASN A 318 3.55 -13.02 -8.42
N GLY A 319 2.66 -13.98 -8.64
CA GLY A 319 2.67 -14.84 -9.82
C GLY A 319 2.39 -14.04 -11.09
N TRP A 320 2.69 -14.63 -12.25
CA TRP A 320 2.33 -14.04 -13.54
C TRP A 320 0.86 -13.63 -13.53
N PHE A 321 0.56 -12.44 -14.02
CA PHE A 321 -0.83 -12.05 -14.21
C PHE A 321 -1.42 -12.83 -15.36
N ARG A 322 -2.61 -13.38 -15.14
CA ARG A 322 -3.32 -14.22 -16.10
C ARG A 322 -4.69 -13.62 -16.34
N ALA A 323 -5.02 -13.39 -17.60
CA ALA A 323 -6.35 -12.98 -18.01
C ALA A 323 -6.76 -13.74 -19.27
N ARG A 324 -8.07 -13.83 -19.51
CA ARG A 324 -8.60 -14.38 -20.75
C ARG A 324 -9.10 -13.23 -21.62
N LEU A 325 -8.60 -13.17 -22.83
CA LEU A 325 -9.02 -12.22 -23.85
C LEU A 325 -10.15 -12.86 -24.65
N GLU A 326 -11.28 -12.17 -24.73
CA GLU A 326 -12.39 -12.59 -25.57
C GLU A 326 -12.07 -12.26 -27.05
N SER A 327 -12.65 -13.04 -27.96
CA SER A 327 -12.58 -12.71 -29.39
C SER A 327 -13.55 -11.56 -29.64
N GLY A 328 -13.05 -10.44 -30.17
CA GLY A 328 -13.89 -9.33 -30.63
C GLY A 328 -14.80 -9.69 -31.79
#